data_AF-B1ZP19-F1
#
_entry.id   AF-B1ZP19-F1
#
_cell.length_a   1.000
_cell.length_b   1.000
_cell.length_c   1.000
_cell.angle_alpha   90.00
_cell.angle_beta   90.00
_cell.angle_gamma   90.00
#
_symmetry.space_group_name_H-M   'P 1'
#
loop_
_entity.id
_entity.type
_entity.pdbx_description
1 polymer ?
#
loop_
_entity_poly.entity_id
_entity_poly.type
_entity_poly.pdbx_seq_one_letter_code
_entity_poly.pdbx_strand_id
1 'polypeptide(L)'
;MNRFSRSLFVLALLASVFTAVGSAKPDAIVAPDGSGQFTSLQDAISAAPMRTDPAAPAWVILVKPGTYRERIYVQRERGNIHVLGEDATTTIVSYDLHANLPGPDGKPIGTFRTPTLQIDGDGMIWENITIANSAGPVGQALALRADGDRLVFRHCRFLGWQDTLLLNRGRHYFVDCTIEGHVDFIFGAATAFFDHCAIRCLRDGYITAASTPKGAAHGFVFADCTITGAEGVKTYLGRPWRDFAQTVFLRTEMSAAVRPEGWHNWNKPHAEQTTFYAEFGSTGPGANPSARVAWAHTLTAEDAADLTPAHVLGGADGWDPVAGAERASVSRESPTTSATTTDAAPPPRRPGITRIVLVGDSTVTDRSGWGRGFKQLLGPGAECINTALGGRSSKSFRGEGHWEPALALRGDYYLIQFGHNDQPGKGPKRETDPDTTFAQNLARYVDEVRAIGAEPVLLTSLTRRNFDPANPGRILSTLTPYANAAKRVAREKAVPLIDLHARSIALCEAWGPERTAALNPRKPNSQDPDTTHLDANGSTIFAQLVVDDLRQAVPALAFILQTAPQPGNRP
;
A
#
# COMPACT_ATOMS: atom_id res chain seq x y z
N MET A 1 -72.85 -13.68 36.00
CA MET A 1 -71.82 -14.36 35.18
C MET A 1 -71.48 -13.48 33.98
N ASN A 2 -70.21 -13.43 33.60
CA ASN A 2 -69.59 -12.71 32.45
C ASN A 2 -69.38 -11.19 32.64
N ARG A 3 -68.21 -10.76 33.14
CA ARG A 3 -66.92 -10.49 32.44
C ARG A 3 -67.01 -9.36 31.41
N PHE A 4 -66.78 -8.13 31.88
CA PHE A 4 -66.35 -7.00 31.06
C PHE A 4 -64.83 -7.07 30.85
N SER A 5 -64.40 -7.15 29.59
CA SER A 5 -62.99 -7.06 29.20
C SER A 5 -62.58 -5.58 29.07
N ARG A 6 -61.61 -5.14 29.87
CA ARG A 6 -60.90 -3.87 29.69
C ARG A 6 -59.53 -4.19 29.10
N SER A 7 -59.31 -3.85 27.83
CA SER A 7 -57.98 -3.82 27.23
C SER A 7 -57.22 -2.60 27.71
N LEU A 8 -56.16 -2.81 28.51
CA LEU A 8 -55.19 -1.78 28.88
C LEU A 8 -53.96 -1.98 27.97
N PHE A 9 -53.70 -1.01 27.08
CA PHE A 9 -52.45 -0.93 26.33
C PHE A 9 -51.36 -0.41 27.29
N VAL A 10 -50.40 -1.27 27.65
CA VAL A 10 -49.17 -0.86 28.34
C VAL A 10 -48.11 -0.65 27.25
N LEU A 11 -47.78 0.61 26.98
CA LEU A 11 -46.64 0.99 26.16
C LEU A 11 -45.38 0.92 27.03
N ALA A 12 -44.63 -0.18 26.94
CA ALA A 12 -43.34 -0.31 27.61
C ALA A 12 -42.28 0.49 26.83
N LEU A 13 -41.84 1.62 27.39
CA LEU A 13 -40.65 2.34 26.94
C LEU A 13 -39.41 1.52 27.34
N LEU A 14 -38.84 0.78 26.40
CA LEU A 14 -37.49 0.22 26.54
C LEU A 14 -36.49 1.34 26.23
N ALA A 15 -36.04 2.04 27.27
CA ALA A 15 -34.84 2.85 27.19
C ALA A 15 -33.64 1.90 27.15
N SER A 16 -33.11 1.65 25.95
CA SER A 16 -31.84 0.98 25.74
C SER A 16 -30.72 1.86 26.27
N VAL A 17 -30.24 1.56 27.49
CA VAL A 17 -28.97 2.06 28.00
C VAL A 17 -27.87 1.39 27.19
N PHE A 18 -27.38 2.07 26.16
CA PHE A 18 -26.10 1.74 25.55
C PHE A 18 -25.01 2.10 26.56
N THR A 19 -24.51 1.11 27.31
CA THR A 19 -23.19 1.22 27.93
C THR A 19 -22.17 1.22 26.79
N ALA A 20 -21.66 2.40 26.46
CA ALA A 20 -20.47 2.51 25.64
C ALA A 20 -19.34 1.74 26.35
N VAL A 21 -18.91 0.62 25.78
CA VAL A 21 -17.63 0.02 26.13
C VAL A 21 -16.59 1.01 25.63
N GLY A 22 -16.13 1.89 26.53
CA GLY A 22 -15.10 2.86 26.21
C GLY A 22 -13.84 2.11 25.79
N SER A 23 -13.41 2.29 24.54
CA SER A 23 -12.02 2.04 24.19
C SER A 23 -11.15 2.84 25.16
N ALA A 24 -10.22 2.18 25.86
CA ALA A 24 -9.31 2.88 26.76
C ALA A 24 -8.66 4.05 26.01
N LYS A 25 -8.67 5.23 26.62
CA LYS A 25 -8.09 6.44 26.04
C LYS A 25 -6.60 6.17 25.75
N PRO A 26 -6.08 6.48 24.55
CA PRO A 26 -4.66 6.33 24.26
C PRO A 26 -3.84 7.25 25.15
N ASP A 27 -2.63 6.82 25.52
CA ASP A 27 -1.72 7.60 26.35
C ASP A 27 -1.06 8.75 25.57
N ALA A 28 -0.83 8.54 24.27
CA ALA A 28 -0.35 9.56 23.34
C ALA A 28 -1.10 9.49 22.01
N ILE A 29 -1.35 10.66 21.41
CA ILE A 29 -1.89 10.78 20.05
C ILE A 29 -0.87 11.51 19.18
N VAL A 30 -0.52 10.88 18.06
CA VAL A 30 0.34 11.44 17.01
C VAL A 30 -0.53 11.80 15.81
N ALA A 31 -0.47 13.05 15.35
CA ALA A 31 -1.16 13.48 14.14
C ALA A 31 -0.32 14.51 13.37
N PRO A 32 -0.08 14.31 12.06
CA PRO A 32 0.82 15.17 11.30
C PRO A 32 0.22 16.56 11.03
N ASP A 33 -1.11 16.70 11.16
CA ASP A 33 -1.85 17.95 11.01
C ASP A 33 -1.87 18.82 12.29
N GLY A 34 -1.26 18.33 13.38
CA GLY A 34 -1.22 19.02 14.67
C GLY A 34 -2.46 18.82 15.55
N SER A 35 -3.40 17.95 15.17
CA SER A 35 -4.58 17.62 15.98
C SER A 35 -4.27 16.69 17.18
N GLY A 36 -3.07 16.09 17.21
CA GLY A 36 -2.57 15.23 18.27
C GLY A 36 -1.68 15.98 19.28
N GLN A 37 -1.20 15.26 20.30
CA GLN A 37 -0.20 15.77 21.24
C GLN A 37 1.19 15.87 20.60
N PHE A 38 1.47 15.02 19.61
CA PHE A 38 2.72 14.99 18.86
C PHE A 38 2.45 15.03 17.36
N THR A 39 3.37 15.60 16.60
CA THR A 39 3.39 15.52 15.12
C THR A 39 4.36 14.47 14.59
N SER A 40 5.25 13.95 15.46
CA SER A 40 6.25 12.93 15.19
C SER A 40 5.99 11.69 16.05
N LEU A 41 6.09 10.50 15.46
CA LEU A 41 6.03 9.25 16.18
C LEU A 41 7.30 9.01 17.03
N GLN A 42 8.47 9.47 16.57
CA GLN A 42 9.70 9.40 17.36
C GLN A 42 9.55 10.19 18.66
N ASP A 43 8.97 11.38 18.63
CA ASP A 43 8.78 12.21 19.82
C ASP A 43 7.82 11.54 20.81
N ALA A 44 6.72 10.95 20.32
CA ALA A 44 5.79 10.20 21.17
C ALA A 44 6.45 8.98 21.83
N ILE A 45 7.23 8.20 21.07
CA ILE A 45 8.01 7.08 21.61
C ILE A 45 9.02 7.56 22.65
N SER A 46 9.66 8.70 22.41
CA SER A 46 10.64 9.32 23.33
C SER A 46 9.98 9.92 24.59
N ALA A 47 8.68 10.20 24.55
CA ALA A 47 7.89 10.66 25.69
C ALA A 47 7.32 9.50 26.53
N ALA A 48 7.26 8.28 25.98
CA ALA A 48 6.80 7.10 26.71
C ALA A 48 7.58 6.91 28.03
N PRO A 49 6.99 6.37 29.09
CA PRO A 49 7.74 5.96 30.26
C PRO A 49 8.77 4.88 29.91
N MET A 50 9.94 4.90 30.56
CA MET A 50 10.84 3.74 30.55
C MET A 50 10.15 2.63 31.35
N ARG A 51 10.00 1.43 30.77
CA ARG A 51 9.26 0.32 31.41
C ARG A 51 10.11 -0.93 31.47
N THR A 52 10.13 -1.55 32.66
CA THR A 52 10.74 -2.87 32.89
C THR A 52 9.75 -3.91 33.41
N ASP A 53 8.51 -3.52 33.75
CA ASP A 53 7.45 -4.44 34.19
C ASP A 53 6.55 -4.84 33.00
N PRO A 54 6.65 -6.09 32.51
CA PRO A 54 5.79 -6.62 31.45
C PRO A 54 4.37 -6.94 31.93
N ALA A 55 4.10 -6.99 33.25
CA ALA A 55 2.76 -7.24 33.78
C ALA A 55 1.87 -6.00 33.77
N ALA A 56 2.46 -4.82 33.61
CA ALA A 56 1.72 -3.57 33.56
C ALA A 56 1.11 -3.34 32.15
N PRO A 57 -0.06 -2.68 32.02
CA PRO A 57 -0.74 -2.51 30.72
C PRO A 57 0.12 -1.75 29.73
N ALA A 58 0.22 -2.17 28.46
CA ALA A 58 1.04 -1.49 27.45
C ALA A 58 0.73 0.01 27.33
N TRP A 59 1.75 0.83 27.08
CA TRP A 59 1.58 2.26 26.83
C TRP A 59 1.12 2.46 25.39
N VAL A 60 -0.04 3.07 25.17
CA VAL A 60 -0.69 3.11 23.86
C VAL A 60 -0.44 4.43 23.15
N ILE A 61 0.19 4.36 21.97
CA ILE A 61 0.35 5.47 21.03
C ILE A 61 -0.65 5.28 19.89
N LEU A 62 -1.65 6.16 19.80
CA LEU A 62 -2.53 6.23 18.63
C LEU A 62 -1.89 7.10 17.55
N VAL A 63 -1.72 6.56 16.35
CA VAL A 63 -1.10 7.25 15.21
C VAL A 63 -2.16 7.49 14.12
N LYS A 64 -2.51 8.76 13.93
CA LYS A 64 -3.50 9.18 12.94
C LYS A 64 -3.02 8.95 11.50
N PRO A 65 -3.93 8.91 10.52
CA PRO A 65 -3.59 8.83 9.11
C PRO A 65 -2.61 9.92 8.68
N GLY A 66 -1.67 9.54 7.82
CA GLY A 66 -0.67 10.41 7.24
C GLY A 66 0.64 9.70 6.98
N THR A 67 1.51 10.37 6.21
CA THR A 67 2.88 9.89 5.96
C THR A 67 3.86 10.64 6.85
N TYR A 68 4.50 9.89 7.75
CA TYR A 68 5.53 10.34 8.67
C TYR A 68 6.90 10.03 8.05
N ARG A 69 7.55 11.06 7.48
CA ARG A 69 8.89 10.93 6.89
C ARG A 69 9.98 11.10 7.94
N GLU A 70 10.20 10.05 8.72
CA GLU A 70 11.15 10.06 9.83
C GLU A 70 11.78 8.68 10.06
N ARG A 71 12.89 8.66 10.81
CA ARG A 71 13.49 7.43 11.31
C ARG A 71 13.07 7.23 12.74
N ILE A 72 12.67 6.01 13.07
CA ILE A 72 12.24 5.62 14.41
C ILE A 72 13.29 4.73 15.05
N TYR A 73 13.71 5.09 16.26
CA TYR A 73 14.53 4.27 17.14
C TYR A 73 13.84 4.10 18.49
N VAL A 74 13.52 2.85 18.83
CA VAL A 74 13.02 2.45 20.14
C VAL A 74 14.20 1.93 20.96
N GLN A 75 14.59 2.65 22.00
CA GLN A 75 15.68 2.24 22.88
C GLN A 75 15.29 0.99 23.68
N ARG A 76 16.29 0.23 24.13
CA ARG A 76 16.10 -1.02 24.88
C ARG A 76 15.33 -0.83 26.19
N GLU A 77 15.48 0.33 26.81
CA GLU A 77 14.79 0.70 28.04
C GLU A 77 13.32 1.10 27.84
N ARG A 78 12.87 1.16 26.57
CA ARG A 78 11.50 1.49 26.18
C ARG A 78 10.82 0.29 25.56
N GLY A 79 10.31 -0.59 26.41
CA GLY A 79 9.49 -1.73 26.02
C GLY A 79 8.01 -1.56 26.39
N ASN A 80 7.20 -2.56 26.05
CA ASN A 80 5.78 -2.64 26.41
C ASN A 80 4.97 -1.40 25.96
N ILE A 81 5.22 -0.98 24.71
CA ILE A 81 4.47 0.08 24.01
C ILE A 81 3.63 -0.59 22.91
N HIS A 82 2.38 -0.17 22.80
CA HIS A 82 1.50 -0.50 21.69
C HIS A 82 1.39 0.72 20.76
N VAL A 83 2.01 0.63 19.58
CA VAL A 83 1.85 1.61 18.50
C VAL A 83 0.69 1.16 17.62
N LEU A 84 -0.42 1.90 17.69
CA LEU A 84 -1.66 1.60 16.99
C LEU A 84 -1.94 2.67 15.93
N GLY A 85 -1.76 2.33 14.66
CA GLY A 85 -2.27 3.14 13.56
C GLY A 85 -3.79 3.01 13.42
N GLU A 86 -4.44 3.99 12.81
CA GLU A 86 -5.88 3.89 12.52
C GLU A 86 -6.17 3.01 11.31
N ASP A 87 -5.28 3.02 10.30
CA ASP A 87 -5.40 2.18 9.11
C ASP A 87 -3.99 1.96 8.51
N ALA A 88 -3.61 0.70 8.30
CA ALA A 88 -2.30 0.35 7.77
C ALA A 88 -2.02 0.95 6.39
N THR A 89 -3.04 1.25 5.59
CA THR A 89 -2.91 1.82 4.25
C THR A 89 -2.71 3.33 4.24
N THR A 90 -3.10 4.02 5.32
CA THR A 90 -3.06 5.50 5.39
C THR A 90 -2.14 6.03 6.49
N THR A 91 -1.82 5.22 7.52
CA THR A 91 -0.81 5.52 8.54
C THR A 91 0.53 4.91 8.13
N ILE A 92 1.46 5.74 7.66
CA ILE A 92 2.72 5.29 7.02
C ILE A 92 3.92 5.96 7.66
N VAL A 93 4.88 5.17 8.13
CA VAL A 93 6.22 5.64 8.50
C VAL A 93 7.18 5.26 7.38
N SER A 94 7.87 6.23 6.79
CA SER A 94 8.76 6.01 5.65
C SER A 94 10.06 6.79 5.74
N TYR A 95 11.15 6.16 5.33
CA TYR A 95 12.44 6.81 5.11
C TYR A 95 13.16 6.12 3.95
N ASP A 96 14.35 6.58 3.54
CA ASP A 96 14.97 6.19 2.27
C ASP A 96 16.49 5.99 2.33
N LEU A 97 17.03 5.65 3.51
CA LEU A 97 18.46 5.27 3.59
C LEU A 97 18.70 3.93 2.91
N HIS A 98 19.81 3.83 2.18
CA HIS A 98 20.32 2.59 1.62
C HIS A 98 21.83 2.46 1.84
N ALA A 99 22.33 1.22 1.83
CA ALA A 99 23.68 0.90 2.29
C ALA A 99 24.80 1.59 1.49
N ASN A 100 24.54 1.93 0.23
CA ASN A 100 25.51 2.54 -0.68
C ASN A 100 25.64 4.07 -0.53
N LEU A 101 24.82 4.72 0.31
CA LEU A 101 24.96 6.15 0.55
C LEU A 101 26.34 6.47 1.15
N PRO A 102 27.01 7.56 0.73
CA PRO A 102 28.26 7.99 1.33
C PRO A 102 28.01 8.46 2.77
N GLY A 103 28.77 7.91 3.71
CA GLY A 103 28.83 8.36 5.09
C GLY A 103 29.78 9.55 5.26
N PRO A 104 29.92 10.08 6.50
CA PRO A 104 30.79 11.23 6.79
C PRO A 104 32.27 11.01 6.44
N ASP A 105 32.72 9.76 6.39
CA ASP A 105 34.07 9.34 6.02
C ASP A 105 34.22 9.03 4.51
N GLY A 106 33.19 9.33 3.71
CA GLY A 106 33.11 9.03 2.28
C GLY A 106 32.86 7.56 1.95
N LYS A 107 32.75 6.68 2.94
CA LYS A 107 32.50 5.24 2.74
C LYS A 107 31.00 4.92 2.81
N PRO A 108 30.54 3.83 2.17
CA PRO A 108 29.14 3.40 2.26
C PRO A 108 28.64 3.28 3.71
N ILE A 109 27.41 3.73 3.98
CA ILE A 109 26.83 3.63 5.34
C ILE A 109 26.55 2.17 5.77
N GLY A 110 26.48 1.24 4.83
CA GLY A 110 26.21 -0.18 5.10
C GLY A 110 24.79 -0.45 5.62
N THR A 111 24.37 -1.72 5.50
CA THR A 111 23.01 -2.19 5.78
C THR A 111 22.47 -1.76 7.15
N PHE A 112 23.25 -1.95 8.21
CA PHE A 112 22.79 -1.77 9.59
C PHE A 112 22.48 -0.32 9.99
N ARG A 113 22.86 0.67 9.16
CA ARG A 113 22.55 2.10 9.38
C ARG A 113 21.32 2.58 8.58
N THR A 114 20.70 1.70 7.79
CA THR A 114 19.59 2.05 6.90
C THR A 114 18.15 1.95 7.46
N PRO A 115 17.85 1.39 8.65
CA PRO A 115 16.45 1.11 8.99
C PRO A 115 15.61 2.38 9.09
N THR A 116 14.40 2.33 8.51
CA THR A 116 13.31 3.27 8.82
C THR A 116 12.89 3.11 10.27
N LEU A 117 12.66 1.88 10.72
CA LEU A 117 12.32 1.55 12.11
C LEU A 117 13.36 0.59 12.70
N GLN A 118 13.95 0.95 13.84
CA GLN A 118 14.77 0.07 14.66
C GLN A 118 14.16 -0.10 16.06
N ILE A 119 13.97 -1.36 16.48
CA ILE A 119 13.38 -1.70 17.77
C ILE A 119 14.36 -2.50 18.62
N ASP A 120 14.91 -1.88 19.66
CA ASP A 120 15.75 -2.58 20.65
C ASP A 120 14.97 -2.97 21.92
N GLY A 121 13.79 -2.38 22.15
CA GLY A 121 12.94 -2.62 23.33
C GLY A 121 12.01 -3.84 23.17
N ASP A 122 11.73 -4.51 24.29
CA ASP A 122 10.97 -5.76 24.33
C ASP A 122 9.45 -5.53 24.46
N GLY A 123 8.65 -6.52 24.08
CA GLY A 123 7.21 -6.54 24.32
C GLY A 123 6.42 -5.48 23.54
N MET A 124 6.99 -4.97 22.44
CA MET A 124 6.32 -3.98 21.61
C MET A 124 5.21 -4.63 20.78
N ILE A 125 4.10 -3.92 20.65
CA ILE A 125 3.03 -4.26 19.71
C ILE A 125 2.92 -3.15 18.68
N TRP A 126 2.92 -3.51 17.40
CA TRP A 126 2.67 -2.62 16.28
C TRP A 126 1.43 -3.12 15.55
N GLU A 127 0.47 -2.23 15.33
CA GLU A 127 -0.81 -2.61 14.75
C GLU A 127 -1.30 -1.55 13.74
N ASN A 128 -1.89 -2.00 12.64
CA ASN A 128 -2.55 -1.15 11.63
C ASN A 128 -1.66 -0.02 11.09
N ILE A 129 -0.40 -0.32 10.76
CA ILE A 129 0.58 0.68 10.30
C ILE A 129 1.50 0.13 9.21
N THR A 130 1.87 0.99 8.25
CA THR A 130 2.92 0.69 7.26
C THR A 130 4.27 1.20 7.74
N ILE A 131 5.28 0.34 7.65
CA ILE A 131 6.70 0.70 7.77
C ILE A 131 7.37 0.48 6.42
N ALA A 132 7.89 1.54 5.82
CA ALA A 132 8.47 1.50 4.47
C ALA A 132 9.91 2.00 4.42
N ASN A 133 10.73 1.37 3.58
CA ASN A 133 11.94 1.98 3.06
C ASN A 133 11.75 2.29 1.56
N SER A 134 11.67 3.57 1.24
CA SER A 134 11.35 4.08 -0.10
C SER A 134 12.56 4.31 -0.99
N ALA A 135 13.75 3.81 -0.63
CA ALA A 135 14.98 3.99 -1.41
C ALA A 135 14.93 3.36 -2.81
N GLY A 136 14.07 2.36 -3.02
CA GLY A 136 13.97 1.62 -4.27
C GLY A 136 15.00 0.48 -4.41
N PRO A 137 15.17 -0.09 -5.61
CA PRO A 137 16.08 -1.21 -5.86
C PRO A 137 17.56 -0.74 -5.98
N VAL A 138 18.08 -0.08 -4.94
CA VAL A 138 19.39 0.58 -4.91
C VAL A 138 20.44 -0.14 -4.03
N GLY A 139 20.16 -1.39 -3.68
CA GLY A 139 20.90 -2.19 -2.70
C GLY A 139 20.12 -2.37 -1.40
N GLN A 140 20.83 -2.77 -0.34
CA GLN A 140 20.23 -3.06 0.97
C GLN A 140 19.61 -1.81 1.59
N ALA A 141 18.34 -1.89 1.98
CA ALA A 141 17.58 -0.78 2.54
C ALA A 141 16.47 -1.30 3.46
N LEU A 142 16.69 -1.19 4.78
CA LEU A 142 15.81 -1.80 5.77
C LEU A 142 14.56 -0.97 6.01
N ALA A 143 13.39 -1.60 5.96
CA ALA A 143 12.17 -1.03 6.52
C ALA A 143 12.16 -1.22 8.04
N LEU A 144 12.45 -2.44 8.50
CA LEU A 144 12.52 -2.80 9.91
C LEU A 144 13.85 -3.47 10.27
N ARG A 145 14.41 -3.06 11.41
CA ARG A 145 15.38 -3.81 12.19
C ARG A 145 14.77 -4.15 13.55
N ALA A 146 14.60 -5.43 13.83
CA ALA A 146 14.05 -5.94 15.08
C ALA A 146 15.14 -6.63 15.91
N ASP A 147 15.39 -6.07 17.09
CA ASP A 147 16.42 -6.47 18.05
C ASP A 147 15.83 -6.80 19.44
N GLY A 148 14.60 -6.37 19.74
CA GLY A 148 13.86 -6.69 20.95
C GLY A 148 13.20 -8.08 20.91
N ASP A 149 12.83 -8.58 22.09
CA ASP A 149 12.13 -9.85 22.29
C ASP A 149 10.61 -9.64 22.47
N ARG A 150 9.82 -10.67 22.17
CA ARG A 150 8.34 -10.67 22.25
C ARG A 150 7.70 -9.52 21.47
N LEU A 151 8.14 -9.31 20.23
CA LEU A 151 7.56 -8.29 19.34
C LEU A 151 6.35 -8.86 18.62
N VAL A 152 5.27 -8.08 18.53
CA VAL A 152 4.04 -8.46 17.83
C VAL A 152 3.73 -7.41 16.76
N PHE A 153 3.50 -7.87 15.54
CA PHE A 153 3.09 -7.06 14.40
C PHE A 153 1.76 -7.58 13.87
N ARG A 154 0.71 -6.76 13.91
CA ARG A 154 -0.67 -7.13 13.54
C ARG A 154 -1.18 -6.23 12.43
N HIS A 155 -1.64 -6.80 11.33
CA HIS A 155 -2.15 -6.00 10.20
C HIS A 155 -1.15 -4.93 9.71
N CYS A 156 0.15 -5.18 9.87
CA CYS A 156 1.20 -4.26 9.44
C CYS A 156 1.56 -4.48 7.98
N ARG A 157 2.13 -3.45 7.35
CA ARG A 157 2.72 -3.56 6.01
C ARG A 157 4.20 -3.19 6.07
N PHE A 158 5.05 -4.06 5.54
CA PHE A 158 6.50 -3.84 5.47
C PHE A 158 6.92 -3.77 4.01
N LEU A 159 7.26 -2.56 3.57
CA LEU A 159 7.50 -2.26 2.16
C LEU A 159 8.98 -1.95 1.94
N GLY A 160 9.62 -2.68 1.04
CA GLY A 160 11.03 -2.50 0.71
C GLY A 160 11.44 -3.29 -0.51
N TRP A 161 12.75 -3.37 -0.75
CA TRP A 161 13.33 -4.10 -1.89
C TRP A 161 14.30 -5.17 -1.43
N GLN A 162 15.57 -4.85 -1.25
CA GLN A 162 16.56 -5.78 -0.70
C GLN A 162 16.68 -5.53 0.80
N ASP A 163 16.71 -6.61 1.59
CA ASP A 163 16.86 -6.57 3.05
C ASP A 163 15.71 -5.83 3.77
N THR A 164 14.45 -5.97 3.33
CA THR A 164 13.28 -5.27 3.90
C THR A 164 13.16 -5.45 5.42
N LEU A 165 13.27 -6.69 5.92
CA LEU A 165 13.16 -7.04 7.34
C LEU A 165 14.45 -7.69 7.86
N LEU A 166 15.16 -6.98 8.73
CA LEU A 166 16.21 -7.57 9.56
C LEU A 166 15.63 -8.00 10.91
N LEU A 167 15.35 -9.30 11.04
CA LEU A 167 14.94 -9.95 12.29
C LEU A 167 16.19 -10.47 12.99
N ASN A 168 16.92 -9.57 13.65
CA ASN A 168 18.29 -9.85 14.07
C ASN A 168 18.37 -10.81 15.26
N ARG A 169 17.48 -10.68 16.25
CA ARG A 169 17.37 -11.57 17.42
C ARG A 169 16.01 -11.42 18.11
N GLY A 170 15.75 -12.26 19.11
CA GLY A 170 14.49 -12.25 19.87
C GLY A 170 13.41 -13.09 19.20
N ARG A 171 12.20 -13.02 19.75
CA ARG A 171 11.02 -13.76 19.28
C ARG A 171 9.97 -12.81 18.73
N HIS A 172 9.58 -13.01 17.47
CA HIS A 172 8.71 -12.08 16.75
C HIS A 172 7.48 -12.80 16.18
N TYR A 173 6.30 -12.22 16.39
CA TYR A 173 5.04 -12.72 15.85
C TYR A 173 4.50 -11.72 14.83
N PHE A 174 4.29 -12.17 13.61
CA PHE A 174 3.65 -11.41 12.53
C PHE A 174 2.33 -12.08 12.20
N VAL A 175 1.21 -11.36 12.28
CA VAL A 175 -0.10 -11.89 11.92
C VAL A 175 -0.82 -10.92 10.99
N ASP A 176 -1.40 -11.45 9.92
CA ASP A 176 -2.11 -10.70 8.89
C ASP A 176 -1.28 -9.55 8.29
N CYS A 177 0.04 -9.73 8.23
CA CYS A 177 0.96 -8.72 7.70
C CYS A 177 1.15 -8.86 6.18
N THR A 178 1.45 -7.75 5.50
CA THR A 178 1.99 -7.78 4.13
C THR A 178 3.48 -7.47 4.14
N ILE A 179 4.30 -8.27 3.46
CA ILE A 179 5.76 -8.09 3.40
C ILE A 179 6.20 -8.13 1.94
N GLU A 180 6.85 -7.06 1.47
CA GLU A 180 7.30 -6.93 0.08
C GLU A 180 8.82 -6.83 -0.04
N GLY A 181 9.39 -7.46 -1.07
CA GLY A 181 10.81 -7.36 -1.38
C GLY A 181 11.26 -8.28 -2.51
N HIS A 182 12.58 -8.50 -2.65
CA HIS A 182 13.14 -9.42 -3.64
C HIS A 182 14.32 -10.24 -3.12
N VAL A 183 15.47 -9.63 -2.85
CA VAL A 183 16.67 -10.32 -2.35
C VAL A 183 16.68 -10.25 -0.83
N ASP A 184 16.73 -11.42 -0.20
CA ASP A 184 16.94 -11.61 1.24
C ASP A 184 16.01 -10.74 2.10
N PHE A 185 14.79 -10.52 1.63
CA PHE A 185 13.96 -9.45 2.18
C PHE A 185 13.37 -9.79 3.55
N ILE A 186 13.51 -11.04 4.00
CA ILE A 186 13.31 -11.48 5.39
C ILE A 186 14.59 -12.20 5.85
N PHE A 187 15.41 -11.57 6.69
CA PHE A 187 16.72 -12.12 7.05
C PHE A 187 17.07 -11.87 8.52
N GLY A 188 18.01 -12.65 9.05
CA GLY A 188 18.50 -12.52 10.42
C GLY A 188 18.37 -13.79 11.27
N ALA A 189 18.66 -13.67 12.56
CA ALA A 189 18.85 -14.79 13.47
C ALA A 189 17.73 -14.97 14.51
N ALA A 190 16.68 -14.15 14.47
CA ALA A 190 15.53 -14.26 15.36
C ALA A 190 14.75 -15.57 15.17
N THR A 191 13.95 -15.93 16.17
CA THR A 191 12.88 -16.90 16.01
C THR A 191 11.61 -16.13 15.63
N ALA A 192 11.04 -16.37 14.46
CA ALA A 192 9.90 -15.60 13.97
C ALA A 192 8.81 -16.50 13.43
N PHE A 193 7.56 -16.18 13.76
CA PHE A 193 6.38 -16.86 13.25
C PHE A 193 5.53 -15.88 12.46
N PHE A 194 5.23 -16.23 11.22
CA PHE A 194 4.41 -15.46 10.29
C PHE A 194 3.11 -16.24 10.08
N ASP A 195 2.00 -15.68 10.54
CA ASP A 195 0.68 -16.28 10.51
C ASP A 195 -0.21 -15.48 9.55
N HIS A 196 -0.84 -16.15 8.57
CA HIS A 196 -1.74 -15.51 7.60
C HIS A 196 -1.12 -14.30 6.86
N CYS A 197 0.21 -14.28 6.67
CA CYS A 197 0.90 -13.17 6.02
C CYS A 197 0.88 -13.26 4.48
N ALA A 198 0.83 -12.10 3.83
CA ALA A 198 0.99 -11.96 2.39
C ALA A 198 2.44 -11.59 2.05
N ILE A 199 3.16 -12.52 1.45
CA ILE A 199 4.56 -12.39 1.02
C ILE A 199 4.60 -12.07 -0.47
N ARG A 200 5.20 -10.93 -0.84
CA ARG A 200 5.18 -10.42 -2.24
C ARG A 200 6.57 -10.22 -2.81
N CYS A 201 6.87 -10.98 -3.85
CA CYS A 201 8.14 -10.93 -4.56
C CYS A 201 8.06 -9.92 -5.71
N LEU A 202 8.79 -8.81 -5.55
CA LEU A 202 8.81 -7.69 -6.51
C LEU A 202 9.76 -7.93 -7.69
N ARG A 203 10.79 -8.76 -7.49
CA ARG A 203 11.81 -9.12 -8.49
C ARG A 203 12.38 -10.51 -8.16
N ASP A 204 13.13 -11.08 -9.09
CA ASP A 204 13.92 -12.29 -8.83
C ASP A 204 14.79 -12.14 -7.57
N GLY A 205 14.82 -13.20 -6.76
CA GLY A 205 15.55 -13.17 -5.51
C GLY A 205 15.28 -14.36 -4.59
N TYR A 206 15.22 -14.06 -3.29
CA TYR A 206 15.14 -15.01 -2.19
C TYR A 206 14.24 -14.42 -1.12
N ILE A 207 13.21 -15.15 -0.70
CA ILE A 207 12.29 -14.70 0.35
C ILE A 207 13.05 -14.60 1.67
N THR A 208 13.70 -15.69 2.08
CA THR A 208 14.44 -15.72 3.34
C THR A 208 15.95 -15.81 3.17
N ALA A 209 16.66 -15.16 4.10
CA ALA A 209 18.08 -15.38 4.34
C ALA A 209 18.34 -15.56 5.83
N ALA A 210 17.85 -16.66 6.39
CA ALA A 210 17.97 -16.95 7.81
C ALA A 210 19.45 -17.16 8.22
N SER A 211 19.78 -16.68 9.41
CA SER A 211 21.07 -16.89 10.09
C SER A 211 20.88 -17.50 11.47
N THR A 212 19.92 -18.42 11.57
CA THR A 212 19.55 -19.10 12.81
C THR A 212 20.81 -19.63 13.52
N PRO A 213 21.01 -19.31 14.82
CA PRO A 213 22.18 -19.75 15.55
C PRO A 213 22.22 -21.27 15.70
N LYS A 214 23.42 -21.84 15.75
CA LYS A 214 23.60 -23.27 16.08
C LYS A 214 22.95 -23.57 17.44
N GLY A 215 22.06 -24.55 17.47
CA GLY A 215 21.36 -24.99 18.70
C GLY A 215 20.06 -24.25 19.01
N ALA A 216 19.65 -23.25 18.20
CA ALA A 216 18.31 -22.71 18.31
C ALA A 216 17.28 -23.74 17.83
N ALA A 217 16.16 -23.86 18.56
CA ALA A 217 15.10 -24.83 18.25
C ALA A 217 14.35 -24.47 16.96
N HIS A 218 14.15 -23.17 16.72
CA HIS A 218 13.41 -22.65 15.57
C HIS A 218 14.07 -21.39 15.00
N GLY A 219 14.01 -21.26 13.68
CA GLY A 219 14.29 -20.03 12.95
C GLY A 219 12.99 -19.33 12.52
N PHE A 220 12.74 -19.29 11.21
CA PHE A 220 11.51 -18.70 10.67
C PHE A 220 10.47 -19.77 10.37
N VAL A 221 9.22 -19.54 10.77
CA VAL A 221 8.07 -20.40 10.45
C VAL A 221 6.99 -19.54 9.81
N PHE A 222 6.55 -19.93 8.62
CA PHE A 222 5.45 -19.29 7.90
C PHE A 222 4.29 -20.27 7.88
N ALA A 223 3.15 -19.89 8.42
CA ALA A 223 1.94 -20.70 8.45
C ALA A 223 0.78 -19.96 7.78
N ASP A 224 0.02 -20.67 6.96
CA ASP A 224 -1.20 -20.17 6.31
C ASP A 224 -0.97 -18.87 5.50
N CYS A 225 0.26 -18.69 5.03
CA CYS A 225 0.69 -17.53 4.27
C CYS A 225 0.34 -17.66 2.78
N THR A 226 0.43 -16.55 2.05
CA THR A 226 0.42 -16.53 0.58
C THR A 226 1.71 -15.97 0.04
N ILE A 227 2.32 -16.63 -0.94
CA ILE A 227 3.48 -16.15 -1.70
C ILE A 227 3.03 -15.79 -3.12
N THR A 228 3.17 -14.52 -3.46
CA THR A 228 2.90 -13.99 -4.81
C THR A 228 4.15 -13.37 -5.41
N GLY A 229 4.20 -13.28 -6.74
CA GLY A 229 5.27 -12.60 -7.45
C GLY A 229 4.72 -11.81 -8.62
N ALA A 230 5.42 -10.73 -8.99
CA ALA A 230 5.11 -10.01 -10.21
C ALA A 230 5.25 -10.91 -11.46
N GLU A 231 4.71 -10.47 -12.59
CA GLU A 231 4.79 -11.22 -13.84
C GLU A 231 6.26 -11.53 -14.20
N GLY A 232 6.54 -12.79 -14.52
CA GLY A 232 7.88 -13.26 -14.88
C GLY A 232 8.87 -13.43 -13.73
N VAL A 233 8.55 -12.97 -12.51
CA VAL A 233 9.45 -13.06 -11.36
C VAL A 233 9.70 -14.51 -10.93
N LYS A 234 10.95 -14.82 -10.61
CA LYS A 234 11.38 -16.11 -10.06
C LYS A 234 12.18 -15.98 -8.77
N THR A 235 11.67 -16.58 -7.70
CA THR A 235 12.24 -16.51 -6.36
C THR A 235 12.53 -17.90 -5.78
N TYR A 236 13.48 -17.98 -4.87
CA TYR A 236 13.61 -19.10 -3.95
C TYR A 236 12.91 -18.78 -2.62
N LEU A 237 12.41 -19.82 -1.95
CA LEU A 237 11.88 -19.76 -0.59
C LEU A 237 12.94 -19.24 0.39
N GLY A 238 14.21 -19.61 0.19
CA GLY A 238 15.29 -19.05 0.99
C GLY A 238 16.68 -19.55 0.64
N ARG A 239 17.67 -18.97 1.32
CA ARG A 239 19.09 -19.38 1.27
C ARG A 239 19.82 -19.15 2.59
N PRO A 240 20.76 -20.04 2.99
CA PRO A 240 21.36 -20.01 4.33
C PRO A 240 22.43 -18.92 4.45
N TRP A 241 22.06 -17.77 5.03
CA TRP A 241 23.04 -16.71 5.32
C TRP A 241 24.10 -17.24 6.31
N ARG A 242 23.70 -18.08 7.27
CA ARG A 242 24.57 -18.91 8.11
C ARG A 242 24.17 -20.38 8.04
N ASP A 243 25.11 -21.26 8.40
CA ASP A 243 25.04 -22.68 8.01
C ASP A 243 23.92 -23.46 8.72
N PHE A 244 23.45 -22.99 9.89
CA PHE A 244 22.36 -23.61 10.66
C PHE A 244 21.00 -22.94 10.41
N ALA A 245 20.85 -22.22 9.29
CA ALA A 245 19.63 -21.53 8.92
C ALA A 245 18.41 -22.47 9.01
N GLN A 246 17.31 -21.97 9.57
CA GLN A 246 16.06 -22.71 9.62
C GLN A 246 14.93 -21.86 9.04
N THR A 247 14.15 -22.45 8.15
CA THR A 247 12.96 -21.83 7.57
C THR A 247 11.95 -22.92 7.22
N VAL A 248 10.71 -22.77 7.69
CA VAL A 248 9.62 -23.72 7.44
C VAL A 248 8.43 -23.00 6.83
N PHE A 249 7.82 -23.58 5.80
CA PHE A 249 6.54 -23.11 5.23
C PHE A 249 5.45 -24.17 5.42
N LEU A 250 4.39 -23.81 6.15
CA LEU A 250 3.23 -24.64 6.46
C LEU A 250 2.01 -24.05 5.75
N ARG A 251 1.24 -24.90 5.06
CA ARG A 251 -0.06 -24.55 4.45
C ARG A 251 -0.02 -23.25 3.64
N THR A 252 1.10 -23.00 2.96
CA THR A 252 1.34 -21.75 2.24
C THR A 252 0.88 -21.89 0.80
N GLU A 253 0.05 -20.96 0.30
CA GLU A 253 -0.28 -20.89 -1.12
C GLU A 253 0.86 -20.23 -1.88
N MET A 254 1.41 -20.90 -2.89
CA MET A 254 2.58 -20.46 -3.64
C MET A 254 2.24 -20.24 -5.11
N SER A 255 2.42 -19.01 -5.60
CA SER A 255 2.31 -18.73 -7.04
C SER A 255 3.46 -19.35 -7.83
N ALA A 256 3.37 -19.31 -9.17
CA ALA A 256 4.39 -19.84 -10.08
C ALA A 256 5.71 -19.05 -10.03
N ALA A 257 5.82 -18.03 -9.18
CA ALA A 257 7.06 -17.31 -8.94
C ALA A 257 8.08 -18.17 -8.16
N VAL A 258 7.63 -19.11 -7.31
CA VAL A 258 8.54 -19.99 -6.57
C VAL A 258 9.20 -20.98 -7.54
N ARG A 259 10.53 -21.03 -7.52
CA ARG A 259 11.32 -21.96 -8.33
C ARG A 259 11.05 -23.42 -7.91
N PRO A 260 11.02 -24.39 -8.85
CA PRO A 260 10.78 -25.80 -8.53
C PRO A 260 11.73 -26.35 -7.45
N GLU A 261 13.00 -25.96 -7.50
CA GLU A 261 14.04 -26.33 -6.54
C GLU A 261 13.70 -25.87 -5.10
N GLY A 262 12.90 -24.81 -4.97
CA GLY A 262 12.48 -24.21 -3.71
C GLY A 262 13.58 -23.42 -3.02
N TRP A 263 14.76 -24.01 -2.84
CA TRP A 263 15.81 -23.49 -1.97
C TRP A 263 17.15 -23.36 -2.70
N HIS A 264 17.98 -22.42 -2.26
CA HIS A 264 19.34 -22.22 -2.77
C HIS A 264 20.35 -22.35 -1.63
N ASN A 265 21.45 -23.07 -1.82
CA ASN A 265 22.43 -23.38 -0.76
C ASN A 265 23.44 -22.24 -0.49
N TRP A 266 23.21 -21.03 -1.00
CA TRP A 266 24.15 -19.89 -0.93
C TRP A 266 25.51 -20.16 -1.63
N ASN A 267 25.61 -21.14 -2.54
CA ASN A 267 26.90 -21.66 -3.01
C ASN A 267 27.77 -22.24 -1.87
N LYS A 268 27.13 -22.79 -0.83
CA LYS A 268 27.77 -23.47 0.30
C LYS A 268 27.26 -24.93 0.38
N PRO A 269 27.88 -25.87 -0.35
CA PRO A 269 27.45 -27.27 -0.32
C PRO A 269 27.45 -27.89 1.10
N HIS A 270 28.35 -27.45 1.99
CA HIS A 270 28.39 -27.92 3.37
C HIS A 270 27.16 -27.47 4.19
N ALA A 271 26.52 -26.34 3.84
CA ALA A 271 25.35 -25.84 4.56
C ALA A 271 24.11 -26.73 4.33
N GLU A 272 24.09 -27.52 3.26
CA GLU A 272 23.02 -28.51 2.98
C GLU A 272 22.90 -29.56 4.09
N GLN A 273 23.98 -29.83 4.83
CA GLN A 273 24.01 -30.81 5.92
C GLN A 273 23.50 -30.25 7.26
N THR A 274 23.48 -28.92 7.41
CA THR A 274 23.22 -28.24 8.69
C THR A 274 21.99 -27.34 8.66
N THR A 275 21.52 -26.96 7.49
CA THR A 275 20.31 -26.15 7.27
C THR A 275 19.05 -27.00 7.50
N PHE A 276 18.02 -26.41 8.10
CA PHE A 276 16.70 -27.02 8.23
C PHE A 276 15.68 -26.23 7.40
N TYR A 277 15.49 -26.65 6.16
CA TYR A 277 14.45 -26.12 5.28
C TYR A 277 13.39 -27.15 5.01
N ALA A 278 12.13 -26.82 5.31
CA ALA A 278 11.04 -27.79 5.23
C ALA A 278 9.73 -27.13 4.78
N GLU A 279 8.85 -27.95 4.20
CA GLU A 279 7.51 -27.56 3.76
C GLU A 279 6.49 -28.60 4.19
N PHE A 280 5.26 -28.18 4.52
CA PHE A 280 4.15 -29.09 4.76
C PHE A 280 2.81 -28.49 4.30
N GLY A 281 2.06 -29.22 3.48
CA GLY A 281 0.69 -28.84 3.11
C GLY A 281 0.56 -27.59 2.22
N SER A 282 1.65 -27.07 1.65
CA SER A 282 1.63 -25.93 0.73
C SER A 282 0.90 -26.28 -0.58
N THR A 283 0.25 -25.29 -1.19
CA THR A 283 -0.57 -25.46 -2.40
C THR A 283 -0.22 -24.42 -3.48
N GLY A 284 -0.83 -24.52 -4.66
CA GLY A 284 -0.60 -23.60 -5.77
C GLY A 284 0.55 -24.01 -6.70
N PRO A 285 0.72 -23.33 -7.85
CA PRO A 285 1.64 -23.75 -8.91
C PRO A 285 3.14 -23.68 -8.52
N GLY A 286 3.51 -22.96 -7.46
CA GLY A 286 4.86 -22.93 -6.90
C GLY A 286 5.14 -24.02 -5.87
N ALA A 287 4.11 -24.68 -5.35
CA ALA A 287 4.23 -25.76 -4.39
C ALA A 287 4.48 -27.08 -5.14
N ASN A 288 5.75 -27.45 -5.27
CA ASN A 288 6.17 -28.66 -5.96
C ASN A 288 7.15 -29.47 -5.10
N PRO A 289 6.66 -30.21 -4.09
CA PRO A 289 7.52 -30.97 -3.18
C PRO A 289 8.38 -32.01 -3.92
N SER A 290 7.90 -32.56 -5.05
CA SER A 290 8.66 -33.55 -5.83
C SER A 290 9.87 -32.99 -6.60
N ALA A 291 9.93 -31.67 -6.80
CA ALA A 291 11.02 -31.00 -7.51
C ALA A 291 11.98 -30.26 -6.58
N ARG A 292 11.75 -30.30 -5.26
CA ARG A 292 12.62 -29.63 -4.28
C ARG A 292 14.01 -30.25 -4.29
N VAL A 293 14.99 -29.42 -3.92
CA VAL A 293 16.35 -29.89 -3.64
C VAL A 293 16.33 -31.08 -2.67
N ALA A 294 17.19 -32.06 -2.92
CA ALA A 294 17.20 -33.32 -2.16
C ALA A 294 17.58 -33.17 -0.67
N TRP A 295 18.18 -32.04 -0.29
CA TRP A 295 18.54 -31.71 1.08
C TRP A 295 17.45 -30.95 1.85
N ALA A 296 16.31 -30.65 1.23
CA ALA A 296 15.14 -30.16 1.96
C ALA A 296 14.55 -31.29 2.83
N HIS A 297 14.12 -30.92 4.04
CA HIS A 297 13.52 -31.84 5.00
C HIS A 297 12.03 -32.03 4.71
N THR A 298 11.53 -33.21 5.02
CA THR A 298 10.10 -33.54 4.97
C THR A 298 9.56 -33.53 6.40
N LEU A 299 8.42 -32.86 6.62
CA LEU A 299 7.73 -32.88 7.90
C LEU A 299 6.64 -33.96 7.91
N THR A 300 6.45 -34.61 9.06
CA THR A 300 5.24 -35.38 9.30
C THR A 300 4.07 -34.45 9.64
N ALA A 301 2.85 -34.98 9.59
CA ALA A 301 1.67 -34.23 10.02
C ALA A 301 1.72 -33.85 11.51
N GLU A 302 2.37 -34.68 12.33
CA GLU A 302 2.57 -34.42 13.76
C GLU A 302 3.57 -33.28 13.97
N ASP A 303 4.73 -33.32 13.29
CA ASP A 303 5.71 -32.23 13.34
C ASP A 303 5.09 -30.90 12.88
N ALA A 304 4.31 -30.92 11.80
CA ALA A 304 3.65 -29.74 11.27
C ALA A 304 2.53 -29.20 12.18
N ALA A 305 1.86 -30.07 12.94
CA ALA A 305 0.84 -29.68 13.91
C ALA A 305 1.46 -29.07 15.18
N ASP A 306 2.67 -29.49 15.55
CA ASP A 306 3.40 -28.99 16.72
C ASP A 306 3.96 -27.56 16.51
N LEU A 307 4.19 -27.17 15.26
CA LEU A 307 4.66 -25.83 14.87
C LEU A 307 3.55 -24.76 14.97
N THR A 308 3.09 -24.49 16.19
CA THR A 308 2.14 -23.41 16.54
C THR A 308 2.88 -22.15 17.01
N PRO A 309 2.25 -20.96 16.99
CA PRO A 309 2.85 -19.76 17.54
C PRO A 309 3.31 -19.94 19.00
N ALA A 310 2.49 -20.56 19.85
CA ALA A 310 2.80 -20.77 21.25
C ALA A 310 3.99 -21.74 21.47
N HIS A 311 4.13 -22.79 20.66
CA HIS A 311 5.29 -23.68 20.76
C HIS A 311 6.56 -23.06 20.19
N VAL A 312 6.49 -22.46 18.99
CA VAL A 312 7.65 -21.88 18.33
C VAL A 312 8.20 -20.67 19.08
N LEU A 313 7.33 -19.83 19.62
CA LEU A 313 7.69 -18.60 20.30
C LEU A 313 7.67 -18.73 21.84
N GLY A 314 7.24 -19.86 22.39
CA GLY A 314 7.12 -20.10 23.82
C GLY A 314 8.43 -19.85 24.59
N GLY A 315 9.55 -20.32 24.05
CA GLY A 315 10.84 -20.20 24.74
C GLY A 315 10.81 -20.77 26.16
N ALA A 316 11.70 -20.29 27.03
CA ALA A 316 11.75 -20.74 28.42
C ALA A 316 10.67 -20.11 29.32
N ASP A 317 10.06 -19.00 28.90
CA ASP A 317 9.05 -18.25 29.65
C ASP A 317 7.61 -18.59 29.24
N GLY A 318 7.41 -19.51 28.28
CA GLY A 318 6.09 -19.93 27.81
C GLY A 318 5.30 -18.82 27.12
N TRP A 319 5.99 -17.86 26.47
CA TRP A 319 5.33 -16.74 25.79
C TRP A 319 4.35 -17.22 24.71
N ASP A 320 3.07 -16.89 24.90
CA ASP A 320 2.03 -17.09 23.90
C ASP A 320 1.57 -15.73 23.33
N PRO A 321 1.89 -15.41 22.07
CA PRO A 321 1.46 -14.16 21.44
C PRO A 321 -0.04 -14.13 21.06
N VAL A 322 -0.74 -15.27 21.09
CA VAL A 322 -2.14 -15.42 20.68
C VAL A 322 -3.10 -15.33 21.88
N ALA A 323 -2.66 -15.70 23.07
CA ALA A 323 -3.48 -15.66 24.31
C ALA A 323 -4.07 -14.27 24.66
N GLY A 324 -3.57 -13.19 24.06
CA GLY A 324 -4.11 -11.82 24.21
C GLY A 324 -5.04 -11.35 23.09
N ALA A 325 -5.24 -12.10 22.01
CA ALA A 325 -6.02 -11.68 20.84
C ALA A 325 -7.55 -11.83 21.02
N GLU A 326 -8.01 -12.71 21.92
CA GLU A 326 -9.44 -12.99 22.11
C GLU A 326 -10.23 -11.89 22.85
N ARG A 327 -9.58 -10.87 23.42
CA ARG A 327 -10.27 -9.77 24.14
C ARG A 327 -10.61 -8.55 23.29
N ALA A 328 -10.32 -8.56 21.99
CA ALA A 328 -10.61 -7.43 21.09
C ALA A 328 -11.23 -7.82 19.74
N SER A 329 -11.82 -9.01 19.61
CA SER A 329 -12.55 -9.39 18.40
C SER A 329 -14.04 -9.01 18.52
N VAL A 330 -14.39 -7.88 17.91
CA VAL A 330 -15.79 -7.60 17.54
C VAL A 330 -16.19 -8.60 16.46
N SER A 331 -17.23 -9.38 16.76
CA SER A 331 -17.84 -10.37 15.89
C SER A 331 -18.16 -9.83 14.49
N ARG A 332 -17.63 -10.47 13.45
CA ARG A 332 -18.14 -10.37 12.09
C ARG A 332 -19.03 -11.58 11.80
N GLU A 333 -20.33 -11.37 11.73
CA GLU A 333 -21.25 -12.36 11.17
C GLU A 333 -21.01 -12.51 9.66
N SER A 334 -21.05 -13.75 9.20
CA SER A 334 -21.05 -14.12 7.78
C SER A 334 -22.49 -14.24 7.27
N PRO A 335 -22.86 -13.67 6.12
CA PRO A 335 -24.10 -14.04 5.46
C PRO A 335 -23.87 -15.10 4.39
N THR A 336 -24.68 -16.15 4.47
CA THR A 336 -24.83 -17.25 3.51
C THR A 336 -25.55 -16.78 2.23
N THR A 337 -25.29 -17.49 1.15
CA THR A 337 -25.71 -17.23 -0.24
C THR A 337 -27.22 -17.38 -0.50
N SER A 338 -27.74 -16.58 -1.43
CA SER A 338 -28.70 -17.05 -2.45
C SER A 338 -28.64 -16.15 -3.69
N ALA A 339 -28.70 -16.78 -4.87
CA ALA A 339 -28.46 -16.15 -6.17
C ALA A 339 -29.78 -15.87 -6.92
N THR A 340 -29.87 -14.74 -7.63
CA THR A 340 -30.56 -14.62 -8.93
C THR A 340 -30.03 -13.41 -9.71
N THR A 341 -30.21 -13.46 -11.04
CA THR A 341 -29.39 -12.97 -12.16
C THR A 341 -29.41 -11.48 -12.55
N THR A 342 -28.27 -11.09 -13.18
CA THR A 342 -28.02 -10.06 -14.23
C THR A 342 -28.09 -8.57 -13.91
N ASP A 343 -26.95 -7.99 -13.57
CA ASP A 343 -26.24 -6.98 -14.39
C ASP A 343 -24.74 -7.07 -14.02
N ALA A 344 -23.81 -6.84 -14.94
CA ALA A 344 -22.40 -7.23 -14.77
C ALA A 344 -21.79 -6.64 -13.48
N ALA A 345 -21.53 -7.50 -12.50
CA ALA A 345 -20.92 -7.11 -11.23
C ALA A 345 -19.52 -6.52 -11.49
N PRO A 346 -19.12 -5.47 -10.76
CA PRO A 346 -17.76 -4.95 -10.83
C PRO A 346 -16.76 -6.08 -10.52
N PRO A 347 -15.57 -6.08 -11.14
CA PRO A 347 -14.60 -7.15 -10.97
C PRO A 347 -14.32 -7.37 -9.48
N PRO A 348 -14.33 -8.63 -9.00
CA PRO A 348 -14.18 -8.94 -7.59
C PRO A 348 -12.90 -8.29 -7.06
N ARG A 349 -13.00 -7.69 -5.86
CA ARG A 349 -11.85 -7.05 -5.21
C ARG A 349 -10.76 -8.10 -5.03
N ARG A 350 -9.56 -7.84 -5.54
CA ARG A 350 -8.40 -8.71 -5.33
C ARG A 350 -7.77 -8.35 -3.99
N PRO A 351 -7.73 -9.27 -3.00
CA PRO A 351 -7.11 -8.98 -1.71
C PRO A 351 -5.67 -8.47 -1.88
N GLY A 352 -5.37 -7.36 -1.22
CA GLY A 352 -4.06 -6.71 -1.25
C GLY A 352 -3.69 -5.95 -2.53
N ILE A 353 -4.53 -5.86 -3.56
CA ILE A 353 -4.26 -5.00 -4.73
C ILE A 353 -4.89 -3.63 -4.50
N THR A 354 -4.09 -2.57 -4.59
CA THR A 354 -4.59 -1.19 -4.57
C THR A 354 -5.29 -0.87 -5.88
N ARG A 355 -6.59 -0.61 -5.82
CA ARG A 355 -7.43 -0.25 -6.97
C ARG A 355 -7.49 1.27 -7.13
N ILE A 356 -6.98 1.74 -8.26
CA ILE A 356 -7.03 3.13 -8.67
C ILE A 356 -8.13 3.28 -9.73
N VAL A 357 -9.10 4.16 -9.49
CA VAL A 357 -10.17 4.47 -10.45
C VAL A 357 -9.88 5.83 -11.08
N LEU A 358 -9.77 5.87 -12.41
CA LEU A 358 -9.62 7.13 -13.14
C LEU A 358 -11.00 7.64 -13.56
N VAL A 359 -11.26 8.91 -13.29
CA VAL A 359 -12.54 9.58 -13.57
C VAL A 359 -12.22 10.88 -14.29
N GLY A 360 -12.85 11.11 -15.43
CA GLY A 360 -12.62 12.34 -16.14
C GLY A 360 -13.17 12.42 -17.56
N ASP A 361 -12.73 13.47 -18.24
CA ASP A 361 -13.06 13.72 -19.64
C ASP A 361 -12.13 12.97 -20.62
N SER A 362 -12.19 13.34 -21.91
CA SER A 362 -11.41 12.67 -22.97
C SER A 362 -9.89 12.66 -22.70
N THR A 363 -9.36 13.62 -21.95
CA THR A 363 -7.92 13.74 -21.67
C THR A 363 -7.42 12.80 -20.58
N VAL A 364 -8.31 12.05 -19.93
CA VAL A 364 -7.97 10.97 -18.97
C VAL A 364 -8.13 9.58 -19.61
N THR A 365 -8.89 9.46 -20.70
CA THR A 365 -9.21 8.17 -21.33
C THR A 365 -7.97 7.40 -21.79
N ASP A 366 -8.08 6.08 -21.90
CA ASP A 366 -7.02 5.24 -22.47
C ASP A 366 -6.78 5.50 -23.97
N ARG A 367 -7.79 6.02 -24.67
CA ARG A 367 -7.72 6.24 -26.12
C ARG A 367 -7.00 7.54 -26.49
N SER A 368 -7.28 8.61 -25.75
CA SER A 368 -6.97 9.97 -26.18
C SER A 368 -6.40 10.83 -25.04
N GLY A 369 -6.16 10.22 -23.88
CA GLY A 369 -5.67 10.86 -22.68
C GLY A 369 -4.44 10.17 -22.11
N TRP A 370 -4.06 10.57 -20.90
CA TRP A 370 -2.90 10.01 -20.20
C TRP A 370 -3.19 8.64 -19.54
N GLY A 371 -4.44 8.17 -19.51
CA GLY A 371 -4.82 6.95 -18.81
C GLY A 371 -4.10 5.68 -19.27
N ARG A 372 -3.85 5.55 -20.59
CA ARG A 372 -3.09 4.41 -21.13
C ARG A 372 -1.64 4.45 -20.65
N GLY A 373 -0.97 5.59 -20.76
CA GLY A 373 0.39 5.77 -20.25
C GLY A 373 0.46 5.51 -18.74
N PHE A 374 -0.55 5.93 -17.97
CA PHE A 374 -0.58 5.73 -16.53
C PHE A 374 -0.65 4.25 -16.16
N LYS A 375 -1.48 3.47 -16.87
CA LYS A 375 -1.55 2.00 -16.69
C LYS A 375 -0.21 1.32 -16.96
N GLN A 376 0.60 1.83 -17.89
CA GLN A 376 1.93 1.29 -18.19
C GLN A 376 2.96 1.58 -17.09
N LEU A 377 2.69 2.56 -16.25
CA LEU A 377 3.54 2.97 -15.12
C LEU A 377 3.05 2.35 -13.80
N LEU A 378 2.12 1.41 -13.83
CA LEU A 378 1.72 0.69 -12.62
C LEU A 378 2.65 -0.46 -12.30
N GLY A 379 3.06 -0.49 -11.03
CA GLY A 379 3.77 -1.57 -10.38
C GLY A 379 2.86 -2.76 -10.08
N PRO A 380 3.48 -3.93 -9.83
CA PRO A 380 2.80 -5.04 -9.18
C PRO A 380 2.14 -4.55 -7.88
N GLY A 381 0.90 -4.95 -7.62
CA GLY A 381 0.16 -4.48 -6.45
C GLY A 381 -0.80 -3.31 -6.72
N ALA A 382 -0.79 -2.74 -7.93
CA ALA A 382 -1.82 -1.83 -8.41
C ALA A 382 -2.70 -2.48 -9.48
N GLU A 383 -3.99 -2.14 -9.47
CA GLU A 383 -4.83 -2.23 -10.65
C GLU A 383 -5.44 -0.87 -10.94
N CYS A 384 -5.60 -0.53 -12.23
CA CYS A 384 -6.25 0.70 -12.64
C CYS A 384 -7.46 0.42 -13.53
N ILE A 385 -8.61 0.91 -13.08
CA ILE A 385 -9.85 0.89 -13.84
C ILE A 385 -10.13 2.31 -14.32
N ASN A 386 -10.02 2.52 -15.63
CA ASN A 386 -10.27 3.83 -16.22
C ASN A 386 -11.74 3.94 -16.63
N THR A 387 -12.48 4.80 -15.92
CA THR A 387 -13.91 5.08 -16.17
C THR A 387 -14.12 6.40 -16.91
N ALA A 388 -13.04 7.14 -17.20
CA ALA A 388 -13.12 8.40 -17.92
C ALA A 388 -13.77 8.20 -19.29
N LEU A 389 -14.56 9.19 -19.71
CA LEU A 389 -15.34 9.08 -20.93
C LEU A 389 -15.22 10.35 -21.78
N GLY A 390 -14.90 10.13 -23.06
CA GLY A 390 -14.75 11.20 -24.02
C GLY A 390 -16.04 12.02 -24.20
N GLY A 391 -15.86 13.33 -24.33
CA GLY A 391 -16.94 14.29 -24.57
C GLY A 391 -17.78 14.65 -23.35
N ARG A 392 -17.46 14.13 -22.16
CA ARG A 392 -18.15 14.43 -20.89
C ARG A 392 -17.39 15.50 -20.11
N SER A 393 -18.15 16.27 -19.35
CA SER A 393 -17.72 17.30 -18.41
C SER A 393 -18.00 16.86 -16.97
N SER A 394 -17.55 17.63 -15.98
CA SER A 394 -17.84 17.35 -14.57
C SER A 394 -19.34 17.17 -14.30
N LYS A 395 -20.18 17.94 -15.01
CA LYS A 395 -21.64 17.90 -14.95
C LYS A 395 -22.23 16.71 -15.71
N SER A 396 -21.89 16.56 -16.98
CA SER A 396 -22.52 15.56 -17.86
C SER A 396 -22.10 14.13 -17.54
N PHE A 397 -20.89 13.91 -17.02
CA PHE A 397 -20.46 12.58 -16.58
C PHE A 397 -21.42 12.00 -15.53
N ARG A 398 -21.85 12.83 -14.56
CA ARG A 398 -22.89 12.44 -13.60
C ARG A 398 -24.29 12.46 -14.19
N GLY A 399 -24.62 13.52 -14.92
CA GLY A 399 -25.97 13.72 -15.45
C GLY A 399 -26.40 12.61 -16.43
N GLU A 400 -25.44 11.89 -17.01
CA GLU A 400 -25.65 10.74 -17.88
C GLU A 400 -25.51 9.38 -17.17
N GLY A 401 -25.29 9.35 -15.85
CA GLY A 401 -25.23 8.13 -15.05
C GLY A 401 -23.90 7.35 -15.11
N HIS A 402 -22.80 7.98 -15.53
CA HIS A 402 -21.48 7.31 -15.56
C HIS A 402 -20.77 7.30 -14.21
N TRP A 403 -21.28 8.05 -13.24
CA TRP A 403 -20.65 8.18 -11.93
C TRP A 403 -20.99 7.04 -10.99
N GLU A 404 -22.24 6.60 -10.97
CA GLU A 404 -22.71 5.51 -10.11
C GLU A 404 -21.95 4.20 -10.40
N PRO A 405 -21.72 3.79 -11.66
CA PRO A 405 -20.85 2.66 -11.98
C PRO A 405 -19.40 2.85 -11.51
N ALA A 406 -18.85 4.06 -11.60
CA ALA A 406 -17.49 4.34 -11.14
C ALA A 406 -17.36 4.21 -9.61
N LEU A 407 -18.34 4.69 -8.84
CA LEU A 407 -18.41 4.47 -7.39
C LEU A 407 -18.59 3.00 -7.01
N ALA A 408 -19.40 2.27 -7.79
CA ALA A 408 -19.65 0.84 -7.54
C ALA A 408 -18.38 -0.01 -7.63
N LEU A 409 -17.31 0.49 -8.28
CA LEU A 409 -16.01 -0.18 -8.31
C LEU A 409 -15.33 -0.28 -6.93
N ARG A 410 -15.73 0.58 -5.98
CA ARG A 410 -15.15 0.70 -4.63
C ARG A 410 -13.62 0.69 -4.66
N GLY A 411 -13.05 1.58 -5.49
CA GLY A 411 -11.60 1.77 -5.56
C GLY A 411 -11.03 2.28 -4.23
N ASP A 412 -9.74 2.04 -4.00
CA ASP A 412 -9.05 2.63 -2.84
C ASP A 412 -8.72 4.11 -3.13
N TYR A 413 -8.42 4.45 -4.39
CA TYR A 413 -8.15 5.82 -4.84
C TYR A 413 -8.99 6.22 -6.06
N TYR A 414 -9.45 7.46 -6.10
CA TYR A 414 -10.16 8.05 -7.24
C TYR A 414 -9.42 9.28 -7.75
N LEU A 415 -8.79 9.16 -8.92
CA LEU A 415 -8.12 10.27 -9.60
C LEU A 415 -9.15 10.98 -10.50
N ILE A 416 -9.52 12.20 -10.13
CA ILE A 416 -10.61 12.95 -10.75
C ILE A 416 -10.05 14.16 -11.50
N GLN A 417 -10.29 14.20 -12.81
CA GLN A 417 -9.85 15.31 -13.67
C GLN A 417 -10.93 15.70 -14.68
N PHE A 418 -11.36 16.97 -14.64
CA PHE A 418 -12.28 17.57 -15.62
C PHE A 418 -11.80 18.97 -16.00
N GLY A 419 -12.43 19.58 -17.01
CA GLY A 419 -12.14 20.96 -17.42
C GLY A 419 -12.29 21.20 -18.91
N HIS A 420 -11.93 20.25 -19.79
CA HIS A 420 -11.94 20.52 -21.24
C HIS A 420 -13.35 20.64 -21.83
N ASN A 421 -14.29 19.85 -21.32
CA ASN A 421 -15.69 19.86 -21.76
C ASN A 421 -16.58 20.74 -20.88
N ASP A 422 -16.01 21.31 -19.82
CA ASP A 422 -16.67 22.21 -18.88
C ASP A 422 -16.63 23.67 -19.38
N GLN A 423 -15.67 24.00 -20.24
CA GLN A 423 -15.49 25.33 -20.84
C GLN A 423 -16.68 25.82 -21.69
N PRO A 424 -16.87 27.15 -21.80
CA PRO A 424 -17.89 27.73 -22.68
C PRO A 424 -17.78 27.25 -24.14
N GLY A 425 -18.91 27.16 -24.83
CA GLY A 425 -19.01 26.68 -26.22
C GLY A 425 -19.20 25.16 -26.38
N LYS A 426 -19.46 24.41 -25.30
CA LYS A 426 -19.74 22.95 -25.29
C LYS A 426 -21.22 22.59 -25.21
N GLY A 427 -22.10 23.58 -25.06
CA GLY A 427 -23.54 23.48 -24.92
C GLY A 427 -24.00 23.32 -23.46
N PRO A 428 -25.26 23.67 -23.16
CA PRO A 428 -25.79 23.78 -21.78
C PRO A 428 -25.78 22.46 -21.00
N LYS A 429 -25.71 21.32 -21.70
CA LYS A 429 -25.61 19.99 -21.10
C LYS A 429 -24.23 19.72 -20.48
N ARG A 430 -23.18 20.39 -20.96
CA ARG A 430 -21.79 20.12 -20.58
C ARG A 430 -21.10 21.29 -19.91
N GLU A 431 -21.38 22.51 -20.39
CA GLU A 431 -20.78 23.73 -19.84
C GLU A 431 -21.08 23.90 -18.35
N THR A 432 -20.08 24.36 -17.63
CA THR A 432 -20.15 24.72 -16.22
C THR A 432 -19.36 26.00 -16.00
N ASP A 433 -19.84 26.85 -15.10
CA ASP A 433 -19.09 27.99 -14.59
C ASP A 433 -17.99 27.52 -13.61
N PRO A 434 -16.72 27.94 -13.77
CA PRO A 434 -15.59 27.48 -12.96
C PRO A 434 -15.73 27.83 -11.48
N ASP A 435 -16.32 28.99 -11.17
CA ASP A 435 -16.41 29.47 -9.79
C ASP A 435 -17.60 28.91 -9.02
N THR A 436 -18.63 28.44 -9.72
CA THR A 436 -19.83 27.87 -9.12
C THR A 436 -19.98 26.39 -9.47
N THR A 437 -20.68 26.08 -10.58
CA THR A 437 -21.14 24.73 -10.89
C THR A 437 -20.00 23.72 -11.09
N PHE A 438 -18.85 24.11 -11.66
CA PHE A 438 -17.70 23.23 -11.79
C PHE A 438 -17.11 22.87 -10.42
N ALA A 439 -16.86 23.89 -9.59
CA ALA A 439 -16.32 23.71 -8.25
C ALA A 439 -17.27 22.86 -7.38
N GLN A 440 -18.57 23.10 -7.47
CA GLN A 440 -19.61 22.31 -6.80
C GLN A 440 -19.61 20.85 -7.26
N ASN A 441 -19.47 20.59 -8.57
CA ASN A 441 -19.39 19.22 -9.08
C ASN A 441 -18.14 18.51 -8.56
N LEU A 442 -16.96 19.14 -8.63
CA LEU A 442 -15.73 18.55 -8.11
C LEU A 442 -15.80 18.26 -6.61
N ALA A 443 -16.32 19.21 -5.83
CA ALA A 443 -16.57 19.04 -4.41
C ALA A 443 -17.47 17.83 -4.12
N ARG A 444 -18.52 17.63 -4.94
CA ARG A 444 -19.43 16.51 -4.81
C ARG A 444 -18.78 15.16 -5.16
N TYR A 445 -17.95 15.09 -6.20
CA TYR A 445 -17.17 13.87 -6.47
C TYR A 445 -16.29 13.51 -5.27
N VAL A 446 -15.59 14.49 -4.70
CA VAL A 446 -14.74 14.30 -3.52
C VAL A 446 -15.55 13.77 -2.33
N ASP A 447 -16.68 14.39 -2.03
CA ASP A 447 -17.52 14.00 -0.89
C ASP A 447 -18.06 12.57 -1.04
N GLU A 448 -18.49 12.20 -2.25
CA GLU A 448 -19.07 10.88 -2.50
C GLU A 448 -18.00 9.77 -2.56
N VAL A 449 -16.78 10.07 -3.02
CA VAL A 449 -15.64 9.14 -2.89
C VAL A 449 -15.32 8.90 -1.41
N ARG A 450 -15.28 9.95 -0.59
CA ARG A 450 -15.10 9.80 0.86
C ARG A 450 -16.21 8.99 1.50
N ALA A 451 -17.46 9.20 1.08
CA ALA A 451 -18.61 8.50 1.62
C ALA A 451 -18.55 6.97 1.42
N ILE A 452 -17.84 6.49 0.40
CA ILE A 452 -17.62 5.05 0.20
C ILE A 452 -16.34 4.51 0.86
N GLY A 453 -15.60 5.36 1.58
CA GLY A 453 -14.36 5.02 2.28
C GLY A 453 -13.09 5.06 1.42
N ALA A 454 -13.12 5.74 0.27
CA ALA A 454 -12.01 5.83 -0.67
C ALA A 454 -11.31 7.20 -0.62
N GLU A 455 -10.10 7.28 -1.15
CA GLU A 455 -9.30 8.52 -1.20
C GLU A 455 -9.46 9.26 -2.54
N PRO A 456 -10.05 10.47 -2.54
CA PRO A 456 -10.11 11.30 -3.73
C PRO A 456 -8.80 12.08 -3.94
N VAL A 457 -8.32 12.09 -5.18
CA VAL A 457 -7.19 12.92 -5.64
C VAL A 457 -7.68 13.79 -6.79
N LEU A 458 -7.52 15.10 -6.67
CA LEU A 458 -7.89 16.02 -7.75
C LEU A 458 -6.70 16.27 -8.68
N LEU A 459 -6.98 16.33 -9.97
CA LEU A 459 -6.01 16.74 -10.98
C LEU A 459 -6.55 17.95 -11.75
N THR A 460 -5.68 18.93 -11.99
CA THR A 460 -6.02 20.01 -12.94
C THR A 460 -5.97 19.45 -14.37
N SER A 461 -6.80 19.96 -15.27
CA SER A 461 -6.79 19.52 -16.67
C SER A 461 -5.44 19.78 -17.33
N LEU A 462 -4.94 18.84 -18.14
CA LEU A 462 -3.74 19.07 -18.95
C LEU A 462 -3.88 20.31 -19.85
N THR A 463 -2.77 20.88 -20.27
CA THR A 463 -2.81 22.05 -21.14
C THR A 463 -3.13 21.70 -22.58
N ARG A 464 -3.84 22.59 -23.27
CA ARG A 464 -3.84 22.56 -24.73
C ARG A 464 -2.49 23.02 -25.23
N ARG A 465 -1.98 22.36 -26.25
CA ARG A 465 -0.68 22.67 -26.87
C ARG A 465 -0.80 23.82 -27.88
N ASN A 466 -1.52 24.87 -27.49
CA ASN A 466 -1.73 26.09 -28.26
C ASN A 466 -0.70 27.13 -27.82
N PHE A 467 0.29 27.41 -28.66
CA PHE A 467 1.26 28.46 -28.39
C PHE A 467 0.69 29.83 -28.79
N ASP A 468 0.98 30.84 -27.99
CA ASP A 468 0.57 32.22 -28.22
C ASP A 468 1.33 32.81 -29.42
N PRO A 469 0.66 33.20 -30.51
CA PRO A 469 1.32 33.86 -31.64
C PRO A 469 1.96 35.20 -31.26
N ALA A 470 1.44 35.88 -30.23
CA ALA A 470 1.97 37.16 -29.75
C ALA A 470 3.13 36.99 -28.77
N ASN A 471 3.29 35.80 -28.15
CA ASN A 471 4.34 35.48 -27.20
C ASN A 471 4.98 34.13 -27.55
N PRO A 472 5.91 34.09 -28.54
CA PRO A 472 6.50 32.85 -29.02
C PRO A 472 7.10 32.00 -27.87
N GLY A 473 6.74 30.73 -27.84
CA GLY A 473 7.19 29.79 -26.81
C GLY A 473 6.34 29.76 -25.54
N ARG A 474 5.30 30.59 -25.41
CA ARG A 474 4.33 30.54 -24.30
C ARG A 474 3.04 29.84 -24.68
N ILE A 475 2.47 29.08 -23.75
CA ILE A 475 1.16 28.44 -23.95
C ILE A 475 0.03 29.41 -23.63
N LEU A 476 -0.90 29.57 -24.57
CA LEU A 476 -2.15 30.29 -24.37
C LEU A 476 -3.23 29.33 -23.84
N SER A 477 -3.41 29.30 -22.53
CA SER A 477 -4.40 28.44 -21.87
C SER A 477 -5.71 29.16 -21.58
N THR A 478 -6.80 28.62 -22.11
CA THR A 478 -8.17 29.00 -21.70
C THR A 478 -8.67 28.19 -20.49
N LEU A 479 -7.89 27.22 -19.99
CA LEU A 479 -8.27 26.32 -18.91
C LEU A 479 -7.91 26.86 -17.52
N THR A 480 -7.15 27.96 -17.45
CA THR A 480 -6.71 28.57 -16.19
C THR A 480 -7.83 28.77 -15.17
N PRO A 481 -9.05 29.24 -15.54
CA PRO A 481 -10.14 29.35 -14.56
C PRO A 481 -10.56 28.00 -13.95
N TYR A 482 -10.63 26.94 -14.76
CA TYR A 482 -10.99 25.59 -14.30
C TYR A 482 -9.87 24.93 -13.49
N ALA A 483 -8.61 25.12 -13.90
CA ALA A 483 -7.45 24.68 -13.12
C ALA A 483 -7.41 25.36 -11.75
N ASN A 484 -7.69 26.67 -11.68
CA ASN A 484 -7.76 27.42 -10.43
C ASN A 484 -8.94 26.97 -9.56
N ALA A 485 -10.08 26.67 -10.15
CA ALA A 485 -11.22 26.10 -9.44
C ALA A 485 -10.91 24.72 -8.85
N ALA A 486 -10.28 23.82 -9.62
CA ALA A 486 -9.85 22.51 -9.11
C ALA A 486 -8.83 22.65 -7.96
N LYS A 487 -7.86 23.55 -8.08
CA LYS A 487 -6.91 23.90 -7.00
C LYS A 487 -7.61 24.41 -5.74
N ARG A 488 -8.60 25.28 -5.91
CA ARG A 488 -9.38 25.83 -4.82
C ARG A 488 -10.19 24.74 -4.11
N VAL A 489 -10.92 23.92 -4.86
CA VAL A 489 -11.67 22.77 -4.30
C VAL A 489 -10.72 21.80 -3.59
N ALA A 490 -9.54 21.52 -4.16
CA ALA A 490 -8.57 20.63 -3.51
C ALA A 490 -8.13 21.16 -2.15
N ARG A 491 -7.85 22.46 -2.03
CA ARG A 491 -7.55 23.11 -0.75
C ARG A 491 -8.75 23.09 0.19
N GLU A 492 -9.93 23.50 -0.27
CA GLU A 492 -11.15 23.59 0.55
C GLU A 492 -11.58 22.23 1.09
N LYS A 493 -11.41 21.17 0.29
CA LYS A 493 -11.72 19.80 0.69
C LYS A 493 -10.55 19.10 1.37
N ALA A 494 -9.37 19.71 1.45
CA ALA A 494 -8.14 19.11 1.96
C ALA A 494 -7.86 17.74 1.32
N VAL A 495 -7.76 17.72 -0.02
CA VAL A 495 -7.42 16.52 -0.80
C VAL A 495 -6.13 16.72 -1.58
N PRO A 496 -5.34 15.67 -1.84
CA PRO A 496 -4.16 15.76 -2.69
C PRO A 496 -4.49 16.34 -4.07
N LEU A 497 -3.57 17.15 -4.60
CA LEU A 497 -3.69 17.81 -5.90
C LEU A 497 -2.49 17.50 -6.79
N ILE A 498 -2.74 17.06 -8.01
CA ILE A 498 -1.75 17.00 -9.09
C ILE A 498 -1.99 18.18 -10.03
N ASP A 499 -1.05 19.11 -10.10
CA ASP A 499 -1.19 20.29 -10.97
C ASP A 499 -0.70 20.02 -12.39
N LEU A 500 -1.33 19.03 -13.05
CA LEU A 500 -0.99 18.61 -14.40
C LEU A 500 -1.09 19.78 -15.41
N HIS A 501 -1.96 20.76 -15.16
CA HIS A 501 -2.04 21.97 -15.97
C HIS A 501 -0.71 22.73 -16.00
N ALA A 502 -0.18 23.11 -14.83
CA ALA A 502 1.08 23.83 -14.75
C ALA A 502 2.26 22.97 -15.22
N ARG A 503 2.28 21.68 -14.85
CA ARG A 503 3.33 20.73 -15.25
C ARG A 503 3.40 20.57 -16.77
N SER A 504 2.26 20.42 -17.43
CA SER A 504 2.20 20.24 -18.87
C SER A 504 2.50 21.54 -19.62
N ILE A 505 2.13 22.72 -19.10
CA ILE A 505 2.60 24.01 -19.63
C ILE A 505 4.13 24.07 -19.57
N ALA A 506 4.72 23.84 -18.40
CA ALA A 506 6.16 23.92 -18.22
C ALA A 506 6.91 22.97 -19.16
N LEU A 507 6.41 21.74 -19.34
CA LEU A 507 6.98 20.79 -20.29
C LEU A 507 6.89 21.29 -21.74
N CYS A 508 5.71 21.72 -22.19
CA CYS A 508 5.50 22.17 -23.56
C CYS A 508 6.30 23.44 -23.88
N GLU A 509 6.34 24.41 -22.96
CA GLU A 509 7.14 25.63 -23.13
C GLU A 509 8.64 25.31 -23.18
N ALA A 510 9.13 24.38 -22.36
CA ALA A 510 10.53 23.94 -22.41
C ALA A 510 10.89 23.19 -23.71
N TRP A 511 9.93 22.48 -24.31
CA TRP A 511 10.13 21.75 -25.57
C TRP A 511 9.93 22.63 -26.81
N GLY A 512 9.19 23.72 -26.68
CA GLY A 512 8.81 24.59 -27.78
C GLY A 512 7.75 23.98 -28.71
N PRO A 513 7.24 24.77 -29.69
CA PRO A 513 6.12 24.38 -30.55
C PRO A 513 6.38 23.15 -31.40
N GLU A 514 7.56 23.06 -32.03
CA GLU A 514 7.89 22.00 -32.97
C GLU A 514 7.92 20.62 -32.31
N ARG A 515 8.66 20.50 -31.20
CA ARG A 515 8.77 19.23 -30.46
C ARG A 515 7.45 18.86 -29.78
N THR A 516 6.69 19.85 -29.31
CA THR A 516 5.37 19.62 -28.72
C THR A 516 4.35 19.15 -29.76
N ALA A 517 4.46 19.58 -31.02
CA ALA A 517 3.56 19.16 -32.09
C ALA A 517 3.61 17.65 -32.36
N ALA A 518 4.72 16.98 -32.06
CA ALA A 518 4.88 15.53 -32.18
C ALA A 518 4.00 14.73 -31.20
N LEU A 519 3.38 15.38 -30.20
CA LEU A 519 2.46 14.75 -29.25
C LEU A 519 0.98 14.87 -29.67
N ASN A 520 0.71 15.60 -30.76
CA ASN A 520 -0.64 15.84 -31.25
C ASN A 520 -1.06 14.72 -32.21
N PRO A 521 -2.15 13.99 -31.91
CA PRO A 521 -2.81 13.21 -32.95
C PRO A 521 -3.43 14.15 -33.99
N ARG A 522 -3.83 13.60 -35.14
CA ARG A 522 -4.61 14.34 -36.13
C ARG A 522 -6.08 14.32 -35.74
N LYS A 523 -6.80 15.41 -36.02
CA LYS A 523 -8.26 15.42 -35.86
C LYS A 523 -8.88 14.39 -36.81
N PRO A 524 -9.98 13.71 -36.40
CA PRO A 524 -10.70 12.82 -37.31
C PRO A 524 -11.09 13.56 -38.59
N ASN A 525 -10.74 12.98 -39.75
CA ASN A 525 -11.03 13.53 -41.08
C ASN A 525 -10.44 14.92 -41.37
N SER A 526 -9.38 15.34 -40.68
CA SER A 526 -8.65 16.58 -40.96
C SER A 526 -7.15 16.39 -40.81
N GLN A 527 -6.37 17.18 -41.56
CA GLN A 527 -4.93 17.28 -41.37
C GLN A 527 -4.55 18.19 -40.20
N ASP A 528 -5.51 18.85 -39.56
CA ASP A 528 -5.23 19.71 -38.43
C ASP A 528 -4.75 18.89 -37.22
N PRO A 529 -3.77 19.42 -36.46
CA PRO A 529 -3.40 18.82 -35.19
C PRO A 529 -4.53 18.94 -34.16
N ASP A 530 -4.71 17.88 -33.38
CA ASP A 530 -5.50 17.90 -32.17
C ASP A 530 -4.58 18.28 -30.99
N THR A 531 -4.70 19.53 -30.55
CA THR A 531 -3.89 20.07 -29.44
C THR A 531 -4.47 19.77 -28.06
N THR A 532 -5.58 19.03 -27.99
CA THR A 532 -6.22 18.61 -26.74
C THR A 532 -5.85 17.17 -26.40
N HIS A 533 -6.08 16.24 -27.32
CA HIS A 533 -5.87 14.81 -27.08
C HIS A 533 -4.41 14.39 -27.25
N LEU A 534 -4.03 13.27 -26.66
CA LEU A 534 -2.68 12.73 -26.72
C LEU A 534 -2.63 11.54 -27.68
N ASP A 535 -1.53 11.43 -28.43
CA ASP A 535 -1.17 10.19 -29.10
C ASP A 535 -0.53 9.21 -28.08
N ALA A 536 -0.03 8.05 -28.55
CA ALA A 536 0.56 7.06 -27.65
C ALA A 536 1.78 7.61 -26.88
N ASN A 537 2.63 8.40 -27.54
CA ASN A 537 3.81 8.99 -26.92
C ASN A 537 3.44 10.09 -25.92
N GLY A 538 2.52 10.96 -26.30
CA GLY A 538 1.94 11.98 -25.43
C GLY A 538 1.28 11.36 -24.20
N SER A 539 0.57 10.24 -24.35
CA SER A 539 -0.04 9.50 -23.24
C SER A 539 1.01 9.08 -22.22
N THR A 540 2.12 8.47 -22.65
CA THR A 540 3.22 8.06 -21.77
C THR A 540 3.90 9.27 -21.09
N ILE A 541 4.18 10.32 -21.84
CA ILE A 541 4.88 11.51 -21.30
C ILE A 541 4.02 12.23 -20.25
N PHE A 542 2.74 12.46 -20.54
CA PHE A 542 1.85 13.15 -19.61
C PHE A 542 1.50 12.26 -18.42
N ALA A 543 1.40 10.95 -18.61
CA ALA A 543 1.28 10.01 -17.51
C ALA A 543 2.48 10.05 -16.56
N GLN A 544 3.70 10.22 -17.08
CA GLN A 544 4.89 10.38 -16.23
C GLN A 544 4.78 11.62 -15.34
N LEU A 545 4.30 12.75 -15.88
CA LEU A 545 4.05 13.96 -15.08
C LEU A 545 3.06 13.68 -13.94
N VAL A 546 1.97 12.96 -14.24
CA VAL A 546 0.97 12.56 -13.25
C VAL A 546 1.61 11.66 -12.18
N VAL A 547 2.36 10.63 -12.59
CA VAL A 547 3.02 9.70 -11.66
C VAL A 547 4.03 10.39 -10.77
N ASP A 548 4.89 11.25 -11.32
CA ASP A 548 5.92 11.96 -10.57
C ASP A 548 5.33 12.80 -9.44
N ASP A 549 4.26 13.54 -9.74
CA ASP A 549 3.55 14.35 -8.73
C ASP A 549 2.72 13.48 -7.79
N LEU A 550 2.09 12.41 -8.29
CA LEU A 550 1.26 11.54 -7.47
C LEU A 550 2.08 10.79 -6.42
N ARG A 551 3.31 10.38 -6.76
CA ARG A 551 4.28 9.81 -5.81
C ARG A 551 4.62 10.77 -4.67
N GLN A 552 4.57 12.08 -4.90
CA GLN A 552 4.86 13.11 -3.89
C GLN A 552 3.60 13.49 -3.10
N ALA A 553 2.48 13.70 -3.80
CA ALA A 553 1.22 14.13 -3.22
C ALA A 553 0.52 13.01 -2.44
N VAL A 554 0.75 11.75 -2.83
CA VAL A 554 0.22 10.55 -2.18
C VAL A 554 1.35 9.54 -2.02
N PRO A 555 2.22 9.70 -1.00
CA PRO A 555 3.37 8.81 -0.80
C PRO A 555 2.98 7.33 -0.65
N ALA A 556 1.76 7.05 -0.18
CA ALA A 556 1.16 5.72 -0.14
C ALA A 556 1.06 5.03 -1.50
N LEU A 557 1.09 5.76 -2.61
CA LEU A 557 1.10 5.20 -3.96
C LEU A 557 2.52 5.04 -4.52
N ALA A 558 3.55 5.55 -3.85
CA ALA A 558 4.87 5.62 -4.44
C ALA A 558 5.51 4.25 -4.75
N PHE A 559 5.16 3.18 -4.01
CA PHE A 559 5.71 1.85 -4.27
C PHE A 559 5.04 1.13 -5.44
N ILE A 560 3.79 1.47 -5.78
CA ILE A 560 3.05 0.90 -6.92
C ILE A 560 3.09 1.77 -8.18
N LEU A 561 3.80 2.89 -8.17
CA LEU A 561 3.94 3.79 -9.31
C LEU A 561 5.39 3.78 -9.81
N GLN A 562 5.62 3.33 -11.04
CA GLN A 562 6.95 3.20 -11.63
C GLN A 562 7.44 4.53 -12.22
N THR A 563 8.75 4.77 -12.15
CA THR A 563 9.39 5.96 -12.76
C THR A 563 9.79 5.76 -14.23
N ALA A 564 9.60 4.54 -14.76
CA ALA A 564 9.77 4.21 -16.16
C ALA A 564 8.89 3.00 -16.53
N PRO A 565 8.40 2.89 -17.79
CA PRO A 565 7.64 1.73 -18.23
C PRO A 565 8.49 0.44 -18.19
N GLN A 566 7.90 -0.69 -17.79
CA GLN A 566 8.55 -2.01 -17.84
C GLN A 566 9.06 -2.33 -19.27
N PRO A 567 10.27 -2.93 -19.41
CA PRO A 567 10.70 -3.49 -20.69
C PRO A 567 9.74 -4.62 -21.10
N GLY A 568 8.95 -4.37 -22.15
CA GLY A 568 7.88 -5.24 -22.62
C GLY A 568 6.54 -4.53 -22.84
N ASN A 569 6.36 -3.33 -22.27
CA ASN A 569 5.15 -2.51 -22.40
C ASN A 569 5.33 -1.30 -23.36
N ARG A 570 6.34 -1.34 -24.24
CA ARG A 570 6.45 -0.36 -25.34
C ARG A 570 5.40 -0.69 -26.42
N PRO A 571 4.78 0.32 -27.04
CA PRO A 571 3.77 0.10 -28.07
C PRO A 571 4.31 -0.68 -29.27
#